data_AF-A0A6M3K263-F1
#
_entry.id   AF-A0A6M3K263-F1
#
_cell.length_a   1.000
_cell.length_b   1.000
_cell.length_c   1.000
_cell.angle_alpha   90.00
_cell.angle_beta   90.00
_cell.angle_gamma   90.00
#
_symmetry.space_group_name_H-M   'P 1'
#
loop_
_entity.id
_entity.type
_entity.pdbx_description
1 polymer ?
#
loop_
_entity_poly.entity_id
_entity_poly.type
_entity_poly.pdbx_seq_one_letter_code
_entity_poly.pdbx_strand_id
1 'polypeptide(L)'
;MKAIINLSTFGKKKEMLKAVSEIIRLCNLYPEPTKEHTFLPRTHILIDVQDEFFKHEHNPGRDALFRAMWRMFIIEYEHDHYYQYRIDWIIEELIKRGWGREFIKTSTQCWKE
;
A
#
# COMPACT_ATOMS: atom_id res chain seq x y z
N MET A 1 7.41 36.83 -16.47
CA MET A 1 7.33 35.45 -16.99
C MET A 1 6.06 34.79 -16.44
N LYS A 2 5.04 34.57 -17.29
CA LYS A 2 3.85 33.82 -16.89
C LYS A 2 4.18 32.34 -17.05
N ALA A 3 4.23 31.60 -15.94
CA ALA A 3 4.30 30.15 -15.98
C ALA A 3 3.02 29.65 -16.68
N ILE A 4 3.18 29.11 -17.88
CA ILE A 4 2.10 28.38 -18.56
C ILE A 4 1.92 27.10 -17.76
N ILE A 5 0.98 27.12 -16.80
CA ILE A 5 0.55 25.92 -16.10
C ILE A 5 -0.07 25.02 -17.17
N ASN A 6 0.55 23.86 -17.42
CA ASN A 6 0.06 22.90 -18.39
C ASN A 6 -1.25 22.28 -17.86
N LEU A 7 -2.38 22.86 -18.27
CA LEU A 7 -3.73 22.50 -17.82
C LEU A 7 -4.05 21.00 -17.96
N SER A 8 -3.43 20.31 -18.93
CA SER A 8 -3.59 18.87 -19.13
C SER A 8 -3.01 18.02 -17.98
N THR A 9 -1.85 18.42 -17.44
CA THR A 9 -1.22 17.75 -16.29
C THR A 9 -1.97 18.02 -14.98
N PHE A 10 -2.56 19.20 -14.85
CA PHE A 10 -3.38 19.57 -13.70
C PHE A 10 -4.69 18.78 -13.64
N GLY A 11 -5.36 18.60 -14.80
CA GLY A 11 -6.56 17.76 -14.91
C GLY A 11 -6.31 16.31 -14.49
N LYS A 12 -5.25 15.68 -14.99
CA LYS A 12 -4.86 14.31 -14.61
C LYS A 12 -4.54 14.17 -13.11
N LYS A 13 -3.86 15.17 -12.53
CA LYS A 13 -3.55 15.19 -11.09
C LYS A 13 -4.81 15.26 -10.23
N LYS A 14 -5.81 16.04 -10.64
CA LYS A 14 -7.09 16.15 -9.92
C LYS A 14 -7.85 14.82 -9.90
N GLU A 15 -7.95 14.15 -11.03
CA GLU A 15 -8.61 12.84 -11.12
C GLU A 15 -7.90 11.78 -10.28
N MET A 16 -6.57 11.76 -10.29
CA MET A 16 -5.77 10.87 -9.43
C MET A 16 -6.04 11.12 -7.94
N LEU A 17 -6.08 12.38 -7.50
CA LEU A 17 -6.37 12.72 -6.10
C LEU A 17 -7.79 12.29 -5.70
N LYS A 18 -8.76 12.44 -6.62
CA LYS A 18 -10.13 11.96 -6.40
C LYS A 18 -10.16 10.43 -6.24
N ALA A 19 -9.45 9.70 -7.10
CA ALA A 19 -9.36 8.24 -7.00
C ALA A 19 -8.73 7.80 -5.65
N VAL A 20 -7.63 8.44 -5.24
CA VAL A 20 -7.00 8.19 -3.94
C VAL A 20 -7.97 8.44 -2.78
N SER A 21 -8.72 9.54 -2.83
CA SER A 21 -9.72 9.86 -1.80
C SER A 21 -10.83 8.81 -1.72
N GLU A 22 -11.32 8.32 -2.86
CA GLU A 22 -12.34 7.27 -2.88
C GLU A 22 -11.81 5.93 -2.36
N ILE A 23 -10.55 5.58 -2.70
CA ILE A 23 -9.89 4.39 -2.15
C ILE A 23 -9.84 4.49 -0.62
N ILE A 24 -9.34 5.61 -0.08
CA ILE A 24 -9.27 5.82 1.37
C ILE A 24 -10.66 5.71 2.00
N ARG A 25 -11.67 6.35 1.39
CA ARG A 25 -13.05 6.30 1.89
C ARG A 25 -13.59 4.88 1.93
N LEU A 26 -13.39 4.08 0.89
CA LEU A 26 -13.84 2.68 0.83
C LEU A 26 -13.12 1.82 1.87
N CYS A 27 -11.80 1.96 1.99
CA CYS A 27 -11.02 1.23 3.00
C CYS A 27 -11.45 1.58 4.43
N ASN A 28 -11.86 2.83 4.67
CA ASN A 28 -12.37 3.29 5.97
C ASN A 28 -13.76 2.75 6.35
N LEU A 29 -14.44 2.02 5.47
CA LEU A 29 -15.68 1.32 5.83
C LEU A 29 -15.42 0.05 6.65
N TYR A 30 -14.20 -0.46 6.62
CA TYR A 30 -13.80 -1.68 7.31
C TYR A 30 -13.12 -1.35 8.64
N PRO A 31 -13.26 -2.23 9.67
CA PRO A 31 -12.63 -2.01 10.96
C PRO A 31 -11.10 -2.07 10.86
N GLU A 32 -10.40 -1.45 11.81
CA GLU A 32 -8.94 -1.59 11.89
C GLU A 32 -8.58 -3.03 12.30
N PRO A 33 -7.71 -3.73 11.54
CA PRO A 33 -7.21 -5.03 11.94
C PRO A 33 -6.29 -4.86 13.15
N THR A 34 -6.57 -5.60 14.21
CA THR A 34 -5.75 -5.66 15.42
C THR A 34 -5.51 -7.12 15.77
N LYS A 35 -4.50 -7.41 16.60
CA LYS A 35 -4.21 -8.80 16.99
C LYS A 35 -5.34 -9.40 17.82
N GLU A 36 -6.12 -8.56 18.50
CA GLU A 36 -7.30 -8.91 19.27
C GLU A 36 -8.50 -9.28 18.39
N HIS A 37 -8.57 -8.74 17.16
CA HIS A 37 -9.68 -8.96 16.23
C HIS A 37 -9.33 -9.89 15.04
N THR A 38 -8.15 -10.50 15.06
CA THR A 38 -7.67 -11.40 14.00
C THR A 38 -7.24 -12.73 14.57
N PHE A 39 -7.44 -13.82 13.81
CA PHE A 39 -7.27 -15.19 14.25
C PHE A 39 -5.99 -15.82 13.71
N LEU A 40 -5.55 -15.46 12.50
CA LEU A 40 -4.42 -16.12 11.86
C LEU A 40 -3.08 -15.62 12.43
N PRO A 41 -2.16 -16.52 12.84
CA PRO A 41 -0.84 -16.11 13.30
C PRO A 41 -0.05 -15.31 12.25
N ARG A 42 -0.23 -15.62 10.96
CA ARG A 42 0.40 -14.87 9.86
C ARG A 42 -0.15 -13.44 9.73
N THR A 43 -1.43 -13.24 10.03
CA THR A 43 -2.02 -11.90 10.08
C THR A 43 -1.41 -11.06 11.20
N HIS A 44 -1.12 -11.66 12.36
CA HIS A 44 -0.41 -10.95 13.44
C HIS A 44 0.98 -10.48 13.01
N ILE A 45 1.69 -11.27 12.19
CA ILE A 45 2.97 -10.86 11.59
C ILE A 45 2.78 -9.66 10.65
N LEU A 46 1.72 -9.64 9.84
CA LEU A 46 1.43 -8.50 8.95
C LEU A 46 1.16 -7.22 9.76
N ILE A 47 0.47 -7.32 10.88
CA ILE A 47 0.23 -6.20 11.81
C ILE A 47 1.57 -5.71 12.40
N ASP A 48 2.46 -6.60 12.82
CA ASP A 48 3.79 -6.21 13.30
C ASP A 48 4.62 -5.47 12.24
N VAL A 49 4.52 -5.91 10.98
CA VAL A 49 5.18 -5.25 9.85
C VAL A 49 4.55 -3.88 9.55
N GLN A 50 3.22 -3.75 9.63
CA GLN A 50 2.52 -2.48 9.51
C GLN A 50 3.01 -1.49 10.58
N ASP A 51 3.05 -1.92 11.84
CA ASP A 51 3.52 -1.10 12.95
C ASP A 51 4.97 -0.65 12.74
N GLU A 52 5.84 -1.57 12.31
CA GLU A 52 7.22 -1.23 11.98
C GLU A 52 7.31 -0.24 10.80
N PHE A 53 6.51 -0.43 9.75
CA PHE A 53 6.45 0.50 8.61
C PHE A 53 6.12 1.92 9.07
N PHE A 54 5.11 2.11 9.92
CA PHE A 54 4.71 3.43 10.41
C PHE A 54 5.68 4.07 11.41
N LYS A 55 6.63 3.32 11.99
CA LYS A 55 7.73 3.92 12.76
C LYS A 55 8.71 4.68 11.87
N HIS A 56 8.87 4.27 10.61
CA HIS A 56 9.83 4.85 9.66
C HIS A 56 9.17 5.76 8.62
N GLU A 57 7.86 5.66 8.43
CA GLU A 57 7.10 6.53 7.52
C GLU A 57 6.77 7.87 8.18
N HIS A 58 7.24 8.97 7.59
CA HIS A 58 7.06 10.34 8.10
C HIS A 58 6.44 11.29 7.07
N ASN A 59 5.81 10.76 6.02
CA ASN A 59 5.16 11.56 4.99
C ASN A 59 3.66 11.78 5.30
N PRO A 60 3.27 12.95 5.85
CA PRO A 60 1.88 13.23 6.19
C PRO A 60 0.95 13.24 4.98
N GLY A 61 1.47 13.52 3.77
CA GLY A 61 0.68 13.52 2.55
C GLY A 61 0.31 12.11 2.04
N ARG A 62 0.92 11.05 2.61
CA ARG A 62 0.70 9.66 2.21
C ARG A 62 0.18 8.76 3.34
N ASP A 63 0.29 9.20 4.59
CA ASP A 63 -0.12 8.42 5.78
C ASP A 63 -1.52 7.82 5.64
N ALA A 64 -2.52 8.65 5.31
CA ALA A 64 -3.91 8.20 5.16
C ALA A 64 -4.08 7.12 4.08
N LEU A 65 -3.35 7.23 2.96
CA LEU A 65 -3.38 6.23 1.89
C LEU A 65 -2.71 4.93 2.35
N PHE A 66 -1.54 5.01 2.98
CA PHE A 66 -0.86 3.81 3.45
C PHE A 66 -1.66 3.08 4.53
N ARG A 67 -2.31 3.79 5.47
CA ARG A 67 -3.17 3.17 6.47
C ARG A 67 -4.35 2.46 5.83
N ALA A 68 -5.01 3.11 4.87
CA ALA A 68 -6.10 2.52 4.10
C ALA A 68 -5.66 1.25 3.35
N MET A 69 -4.49 1.28 2.70
CA MET A 69 -3.94 0.13 1.97
C MET A 69 -3.58 -1.03 2.90
N TRP A 70 -2.88 -0.75 4.00
CA TRP A 70 -2.55 -1.77 5.01
C TRP A 70 -3.80 -2.42 5.59
N ARG A 71 -4.81 -1.61 5.93
CA ARG A 71 -6.08 -2.11 6.44
C ARG A 71 -6.73 -3.11 5.48
N MET A 72 -6.91 -2.73 4.22
CA MET A 72 -7.53 -3.63 3.25
C MET A 72 -6.67 -4.86 2.98
N PHE A 73 -5.35 -4.69 2.86
CA PHE A 73 -4.45 -5.80 2.61
C PHE A 73 -4.53 -6.87 3.71
N ILE A 74 -4.52 -6.45 4.97
CA ILE A 74 -4.61 -7.36 6.12
C ILE A 74 -5.98 -8.02 6.19
N ILE A 75 -7.07 -7.28 5.97
CA ILE A 75 -8.44 -7.82 6.02
C ILE A 75 -8.66 -8.88 4.93
N GLU A 76 -8.23 -8.61 3.70
CA GLU A 76 -8.35 -9.58 2.61
C GLU A 76 -7.50 -10.83 2.86
N TYR A 77 -6.31 -10.67 3.45
CA TYR A 77 -5.45 -11.79 3.84
C TYR A 77 -6.09 -12.66 4.94
N GLU A 78 -6.74 -12.04 5.93
CA GLU A 78 -7.41 -12.72 7.04
C GLU A 78 -8.70 -13.44 6.60
N HIS A 79 -9.48 -12.82 5.73
CA HIS A 79 -10.85 -13.25 5.43
C HIS A 79 -10.93 -14.30 4.32
N ASP A 80 -10.00 -14.30 3.34
CA ASP A 80 -10.11 -15.13 2.15
C ASP A 80 -8.85 -15.98 1.90
N HIS A 81 -9.03 -17.30 1.98
CA HIS A 81 -7.97 -18.28 1.69
C HIS A 81 -7.38 -18.14 0.28
N TYR A 82 -8.15 -17.68 -0.70
CA TYR A 82 -7.65 -17.43 -2.04
C TYR A 82 -6.59 -16.32 -2.03
N TYR A 83 -6.89 -15.17 -1.40
CA TYR A 83 -5.93 -14.08 -1.29
C TYR A 83 -4.74 -14.44 -0.41
N GLN A 84 -4.97 -15.17 0.68
CA GLN A 84 -3.91 -15.73 1.51
C GLN A 84 -2.91 -16.53 0.67
N TYR A 85 -3.40 -17.52 -0.09
CA TYR A 85 -2.56 -18.37 -0.94
C TYR A 85 -1.82 -17.56 -2.01
N ARG A 86 -2.49 -16.59 -2.65
CA ARG A 86 -1.86 -15.76 -3.69
C ARG A 86 -0.76 -14.87 -3.12
N ILE A 87 -0.99 -14.26 -1.95
CA ILE A 87 -0.01 -13.40 -1.29
C ILE A 87 1.19 -14.23 -0.84
N ASP A 88 0.95 -15.37 -0.20
CA ASP A 88 2.02 -16.27 0.23
C ASP A 88 2.86 -16.74 -0.96
N TRP A 89 2.21 -17.18 -2.05
CA TRP A 89 2.90 -17.59 -3.28
C TRP A 89 3.74 -16.45 -3.88
N ILE A 90 3.21 -15.23 -3.93
CA ILE A 90 3.98 -14.06 -4.42
C ILE A 90 5.23 -13.87 -3.55
N ILE A 91 5.08 -13.81 -2.23
CA ILE A 91 6.19 -13.61 -1.29
C ILE A 91 7.26 -14.69 -1.47
N GLU A 92 6.85 -15.95 -1.57
CA GLU A 92 7.76 -17.06 -1.84
C GLU A 92 8.52 -16.88 -3.15
N GLU A 93 7.84 -16.48 -4.23
CA GLU A 93 8.49 -16.22 -5.52
C GLU A 93 9.47 -15.06 -5.47
N LEU A 94 9.17 -14.00 -4.72
CA LEU A 94 10.10 -12.88 -4.54
C LEU A 94 11.38 -13.35 -3.83
N ILE A 95 11.21 -14.10 -2.74
CA ILE A 95 12.34 -14.64 -1.95
C ILE A 95 13.17 -15.62 -2.78
N LYS A 96 12.54 -16.56 -3.50
CA LYS A 96 13.23 -17.52 -4.37
C LYS A 96 14.08 -16.83 -5.45
N ARG A 97 13.64 -15.66 -5.93
CA ARG A 97 14.34 -14.86 -6.94
C ARG A 97 15.41 -13.94 -6.34
N GLY A 98 15.62 -13.98 -5.03
CA GLY A 98 16.60 -13.15 -4.34
C GLY A 98 16.18 -11.69 -4.18
N TRP A 99 14.87 -11.38 -4.23
CA TRP A 99 14.39 -10.04 -3.93
C TRP A 99 14.67 -9.70 -2.46
N GLY A 100 15.75 -8.97 -2.23
CA GLY A 100 16.18 -8.43 -0.94
C GLY A 100 16.31 -6.91 -0.97
N ARG A 101 16.90 -6.33 0.08
CA ARG A 101 17.24 -4.90 0.12
C ARG A 101 18.42 -4.60 -0.80
N GLU A 102 18.18 -4.46 -2.09
CA GLU A 102 19.14 -3.80 -2.97
C GLU A 102 18.94 -2.28 -2.90
N PHE A 103 20.04 -1.54 -2.75
CA PHE A 103 20.01 -0.08 -2.75
C PHE A 103 19.83 0.41 -4.19
N ILE A 104 18.59 0.43 -4.67
CA ILE A 104 18.28 0.93 -6.02
C ILE A 104 18.43 2.45 -6.00
N LYS A 105 19.43 2.98 -6.74
CA LYS A 105 19.42 4.40 -7.12
C LYS A 105 18.19 4.62 -7.99
N THR A 106 17.16 5.26 -7.43
CA THR A 106 15.89 5.48 -8.13
C THR A 106 16.11 6.34 -9.37
N SER A 107 15.92 5.73 -10.53
CA SER A 107 15.57 6.44 -11.77
C SER A 107 14.17 7.02 -11.58
N THR A 108 13.95 8.28 -11.97
CA THR A 108 12.62 8.91 -11.98
C THR A 108 11.67 8.32 -13.03
N GLN A 109 12.16 7.44 -13.90
CA GLN A 109 11.38 6.72 -14.90
C GLN A 109 10.90 5.39 -14.28
N CYS A 110 9.63 5.34 -13.90
CA CYS A 110 9.02 4.22 -13.18
C CYS A 110 8.45 3.13 -14.10
N TRP A 111 8.35 3.38 -15.42
CA TRP A 111 7.87 2.44 -16.42
C TRP A 111 8.60 2.65 -17.75
N LYS A 112 8.82 1.57 -18.52
CA LYS A 112 9.17 1.67 -19.94
C LYS A 112 7.89 1.98 -20.71
N GLU A 113 7.92 2.99 -21.57
CA GLU A 113 6.86 3.26 -22.56
C GLU A 113 6.94 2.28 -23.72
#